data_AF-A0A069QDP7-F1
#
_entry.id   AF-A0A069QDP7-F1
#
_cell.length_a   1.000
_cell.length_b   1.000
_cell.length_c   1.000
_cell.angle_alpha   90.00
_cell.angle_beta   90.00
_cell.angle_gamma   90.00
#
_symmetry.space_group_name_H-M   'P 1'
#
loop_
_entity.id
_entity.type
_entity.pdbx_description
1 polymer ?
#
loop_
_entity_poly.entity_id
_entity_poly.type
_entity_poly.pdbx_seq_one_letter_code
_entity_poly.pdbx_strand_id
1 'polypeptide(L)'
;MKFNSNHATNLECLNSQKQEEKECKWRDPNEDVKYVCQGGKVQCKYCSSPIASLTVTAETVMLQDKPWATVGDNDGKVNFGFTGICTHPKWGNQKPPCKAVISLGEWKNFSETIIGNHQALLVKSTIPCMISGEDLKIVHSGQTATLEQINPLDRRKVLIDAYWLDGEEERRDLYVNTPITLYVQITNMEIGERIPLTFTDKDNGKYEMVTYIGIVGEDSLITINNFILKAK
;
A
#
# COMPACT_ATOMS: atom_id res chain seq x y z
N MET A 1 33.66 5.10 46.88
CA MET A 1 33.29 4.85 45.48
C MET A 1 32.40 3.62 45.44
N LYS A 2 31.12 3.79 45.09
CA LYS A 2 30.16 2.69 44.93
C LYS A 2 29.59 2.79 43.53
N PHE A 3 29.86 1.79 42.70
CA PHE A 3 29.25 1.60 41.39
C PHE A 3 27.77 1.24 41.60
N ASN A 4 26.86 1.92 40.91
CA ASN A 4 25.47 1.52 40.84
C ASN A 4 25.07 1.32 39.37
N SER A 5 24.41 0.18 39.14
CA SER A 5 24.25 -0.51 37.86
C SER A 5 23.14 0.07 36.98
N ASN A 6 23.38 0.05 35.66
CA ASN A 6 22.54 0.49 34.55
C ASN A 6 21.28 -0.38 34.35
N HIS A 7 20.34 -0.37 35.29
CA HIS A 7 19.11 -1.17 35.16
C HIS A 7 17.89 -0.40 34.63
N ALA A 8 17.96 0.93 34.47
CA ALA A 8 16.85 1.75 33.99
C ALA A 8 16.81 1.94 32.46
N THR A 9 17.96 1.87 31.77
CA THR A 9 18.07 2.26 30.35
C THR A 9 17.61 1.17 29.36
N ASN A 10 17.71 -0.11 29.74
CA ASN A 10 17.33 -1.21 28.85
C ASN A 10 15.81 -1.39 28.71
N LEU A 11 15.02 -1.03 29.73
CA LEU A 11 13.56 -1.13 29.66
C LEU A 11 12.96 0.00 28.84
N GLU A 12 13.53 1.20 28.93
CA GLU A 12 13.15 2.35 28.09
C GLU A 12 13.53 2.13 26.63
N CYS A 13 14.73 1.60 26.34
CA CYS A 13 15.12 1.25 24.96
C CYS A 13 14.25 0.14 24.36
N LEU A 14 13.93 -0.90 25.14
CA LEU A 14 13.05 -1.99 24.69
C LEU A 14 11.60 -1.53 24.51
N ASN A 15 11.14 -0.54 25.28
CA ASN A 15 9.81 0.04 25.13
C ASN A 15 9.74 1.01 23.95
N SER A 16 10.79 1.81 23.71
CA SER A 16 10.92 2.64 22.50
C SER A 16 10.98 1.77 21.24
N GLN A 17 11.77 0.69 21.25
CA GLN A 17 11.80 -0.27 20.13
C GLN A 17 10.45 -0.95 19.90
N LYS A 18 9.70 -1.32 20.96
CA LYS A 18 8.34 -1.87 20.83
C LYS A 18 7.28 -0.86 20.40
N GLN A 19 7.51 0.44 20.61
CA GLN A 19 6.67 1.52 20.09
C GLN A 19 7.03 1.82 18.63
N GLU A 20 8.31 1.92 18.28
CA GLU A 20 8.82 2.10 16.91
C GLU A 20 8.48 0.90 16.00
N GLU A 21 8.55 -0.35 16.48
CA GLU A 21 8.11 -1.54 15.73
C GLU A 21 6.59 -1.58 15.49
N LYS A 22 5.80 -0.91 16.35
CA LYS A 22 4.35 -0.75 16.13
C LYS A 22 4.02 0.39 15.17
N GLU A 23 4.88 1.42 15.10
CA GLU A 23 4.72 2.59 14.24
C GLU A 23 5.31 2.40 12.84
N CYS A 24 6.34 1.55 12.67
CA CYS A 24 6.92 1.16 11.38
C CYS A 24 6.21 -0.05 10.73
N LYS A 25 4.89 -0.20 10.93
CA LYS A 25 4.09 -1.01 10.01
C LYS A 25 3.69 -0.11 8.87
N TRP A 26 4.33 -0.26 7.72
CA TRP A 26 3.87 0.34 6.47
C TRP A 26 2.36 0.07 6.34
N ARG A 27 1.57 1.13 6.41
CA ARG A 27 0.13 1.09 6.18
C ARG A 27 -0.07 1.58 4.77
N ASP A 28 -0.72 0.75 3.96
CA ASP A 28 -1.11 1.14 2.63
C ASP A 28 -2.00 2.40 2.75
N PRO A 29 -1.62 3.54 2.15
CA PRO A 29 -2.45 4.74 2.19
C PRO A 29 -3.84 4.51 1.55
N ASN A 30 -3.97 3.46 0.74
CA ASN A 30 -5.21 3.05 0.11
C ASN A 30 -5.93 1.90 0.82
N GLU A 31 -5.52 1.52 2.05
CA GLU A 31 -6.11 0.38 2.76
C GLU A 31 -7.63 0.48 2.85
N ASP A 32 -8.15 1.67 3.18
CA ASP A 32 -9.58 1.93 3.34
C ASP A 32 -10.37 1.85 2.02
N VAL A 33 -9.71 2.00 0.87
CA VAL A 33 -10.32 1.93 -0.46
C VAL A 33 -10.02 0.61 -1.18
N LYS A 34 -9.45 -0.37 -0.49
CA LYS A 34 -9.31 -1.73 -1.03
C LYS A 34 -10.67 -2.39 -1.17
N TYR A 35 -10.88 -3.04 -2.31
CA TYR A 35 -12.01 -3.94 -2.52
C TYR A 35 -11.95 -5.13 -1.56
N VAL A 36 -13.11 -5.61 -1.15
CA VAL A 36 -13.22 -6.69 -0.16
C VAL A 36 -13.54 -7.99 -0.88
N CYS A 37 -12.93 -9.08 -0.45
CA CYS A 37 -13.22 -10.43 -0.96
C CYS A 37 -13.42 -11.42 0.17
N GLN A 38 -13.77 -12.65 -0.21
CA GLN A 38 -13.93 -13.79 0.70
C GLN A 38 -12.81 -13.86 1.74
N GLY A 39 -13.20 -13.97 3.02
CA GLY A 39 -12.26 -14.03 4.13
C GLY A 39 -11.81 -12.66 4.66
N GLY A 40 -12.36 -11.55 4.14
CA GLY A 40 -12.30 -10.24 4.78
C GLY A 40 -12.72 -10.28 6.25
N LYS A 41 -12.34 -9.28 7.04
CA LYS A 41 -12.60 -9.28 8.50
C LYS A 41 -13.54 -8.15 8.88
N VAL A 42 -14.61 -8.50 9.59
CA VAL A 42 -15.62 -7.56 10.08
C VAL A 42 -15.54 -7.47 11.60
N GLN A 43 -15.60 -6.25 12.12
CA GLN A 43 -15.52 -5.94 13.54
C GLN A 43 -16.89 -5.54 14.11
N CYS A 44 -17.25 -6.14 15.25
CA CYS A 44 -18.36 -5.74 16.09
C CYS A 44 -17.86 -5.36 17.49
N LYS A 45 -18.15 -4.12 17.93
CA LYS A 45 -17.77 -3.61 19.26
C LYS A 45 -18.44 -4.38 20.42
N TYR A 46 -19.64 -4.89 20.19
CA TYR A 46 -20.45 -5.57 21.20
C TYR A 46 -20.43 -7.10 21.06
N CYS A 47 -19.52 -7.67 20.28
CA CYS A 47 -19.31 -9.11 20.29
C CYS A 47 -18.11 -9.44 21.18
N SER A 48 -18.24 -10.43 22.07
CA SER A 48 -17.12 -10.90 22.90
C SER A 48 -15.96 -11.47 22.05
N SER A 49 -16.27 -11.95 20.85
CA SER A 49 -15.30 -12.29 19.81
C SER A 49 -15.45 -11.25 18.70
N PRO A 50 -14.77 -10.08 18.84
CA PRO A 50 -15.14 -8.87 18.11
C PRO A 50 -14.84 -8.93 16.62
N ILE A 51 -14.06 -9.91 16.14
CA ILE A 51 -13.67 -10.05 14.73
C ILE A 51 -14.25 -11.35 14.17
N ALA A 52 -14.92 -11.25 13.03
CA ALA A 52 -15.44 -12.38 12.26
C ALA A 52 -14.95 -12.35 10.82
N SER A 53 -14.85 -13.52 10.19
CA SER A 53 -14.63 -13.61 8.75
C SER A 53 -15.91 -13.28 7.99
N LEU A 54 -15.77 -12.53 6.90
CA LEU A 54 -16.79 -12.27 5.89
C LEU A 54 -16.84 -13.44 4.90
N THR A 55 -18.04 -14.00 4.73
CA THR A 55 -18.36 -15.02 3.73
C THR A 55 -19.17 -14.35 2.64
N VAL A 56 -18.69 -14.42 1.41
CA VAL A 56 -19.34 -13.90 0.21
C VAL A 56 -20.29 -14.96 -0.32
N THR A 57 -21.52 -14.54 -0.58
CA THR A 57 -22.60 -15.40 -1.09
C THR A 57 -23.35 -14.76 -2.26
N ALA A 58 -23.26 -13.44 -2.42
CA ALA A 58 -24.05 -12.73 -3.42
C ALA A 58 -23.54 -12.93 -4.85
N GLU A 59 -22.23 -13.02 -5.05
CA GLU A 59 -21.61 -13.07 -6.38
C GLU A 59 -20.48 -14.11 -6.44
N THR A 60 -20.16 -14.55 -7.66
CA THR A 60 -19.09 -15.53 -7.94
C THR A 60 -17.89 -14.94 -8.68
N VAL A 61 -17.91 -13.64 -8.99
CA VAL A 61 -16.77 -12.95 -9.62
C VAL A 61 -15.58 -12.94 -8.66
N MET A 62 -14.37 -13.17 -9.16
CA MET A 62 -13.19 -13.43 -8.33
C MET A 62 -12.19 -12.25 -8.29
N LEU A 63 -11.65 -11.96 -7.10
CA LEU A 63 -10.53 -11.07 -6.79
C LEU A 63 -9.42 -11.94 -6.18
N GLN A 64 -8.28 -12.09 -6.86
CA GLN A 64 -7.18 -12.95 -6.37
C GLN A 64 -7.68 -14.36 -5.96
N ASP A 65 -8.43 -14.99 -6.87
CA ASP A 65 -9.01 -16.33 -6.69
C ASP A 65 -10.03 -16.47 -5.55
N LYS A 66 -10.58 -15.34 -5.08
CA LYS A 66 -11.59 -15.27 -4.01
C LYS A 66 -12.81 -14.49 -4.46
N PRO A 67 -14.05 -14.91 -4.16
CA PRO A 67 -15.23 -14.15 -4.53
C PRO A 67 -15.21 -12.70 -4.01
N TRP A 68 -15.64 -11.74 -4.84
CA TRP A 68 -15.79 -10.32 -4.48
C TRP A 68 -16.97 -10.12 -3.53
N ALA A 69 -16.75 -9.39 -2.44
CA ALA A 69 -17.82 -8.99 -1.55
C ALA A 69 -18.59 -7.81 -2.14
N THR A 70 -19.91 -7.86 -2.04
CA THR A 70 -20.81 -6.83 -2.59
C THR A 70 -21.88 -6.44 -1.59
N VAL A 71 -22.66 -5.41 -1.91
CA VAL A 71 -23.81 -4.99 -1.09
C VAL A 71 -24.88 -6.07 -0.93
N GLY A 72 -24.87 -7.11 -1.78
CA GLY A 72 -25.73 -8.28 -1.62
C GLY A 72 -25.35 -9.19 -0.44
N ASP A 73 -24.14 -9.06 0.12
CA ASP A 73 -23.70 -9.83 1.29
C ASP A 73 -24.20 -9.17 2.59
N ASN A 74 -25.51 -9.26 2.83
CA ASN A 74 -26.22 -8.53 3.89
C ASN A 74 -27.01 -9.42 4.88
N ASP A 75 -26.86 -10.75 4.83
CA ASP A 75 -27.38 -11.65 5.85
C ASP A 75 -26.32 -11.90 6.93
N GLY A 76 -26.42 -11.19 8.05
CA GLY A 76 -25.46 -11.29 9.14
C GLY A 76 -25.30 -12.70 9.73
N LYS A 77 -26.27 -13.61 9.57
CA LYS A 77 -26.16 -15.00 10.06
C LYS A 77 -25.31 -15.86 9.14
N VAL A 78 -25.30 -15.54 7.85
CA VAL A 78 -24.61 -16.28 6.80
C VAL A 78 -23.27 -15.62 6.49
N ASN A 79 -23.28 -14.31 6.21
CA ASN A 79 -22.11 -13.56 5.78
C ASN A 79 -21.12 -13.32 6.92
N PHE A 80 -21.56 -13.20 8.18
CA PHE A 80 -20.67 -12.89 9.31
C PHE A 80 -20.55 -14.05 10.31
N GLY A 81 -19.35 -14.62 10.38
CA GLY A 81 -19.03 -15.74 11.29
C GLY A 81 -18.79 -15.34 12.75
N PHE A 82 -19.60 -14.47 13.36
CA PHE A 82 -19.41 -14.09 14.78
C PHE A 82 -19.71 -15.27 15.71
N THR A 83 -18.69 -15.78 16.40
CA THR A 83 -18.80 -16.93 17.32
C THR A 83 -19.03 -16.53 18.78
N GLY A 84 -18.86 -15.24 19.12
CA GLY A 84 -19.02 -14.74 20.48
C GLY A 84 -20.46 -14.41 20.88
N ILE A 85 -20.64 -13.98 22.13
CA ILE A 85 -21.91 -13.48 22.65
C ILE A 85 -22.07 -11.98 22.36
N CYS A 86 -23.31 -11.52 22.22
CA CYS A 86 -23.63 -10.10 22.12
C CYS A 86 -23.68 -9.49 23.53
N THR A 87 -22.75 -8.57 23.81
CA THR A 87 -22.58 -7.89 25.10
C THR A 87 -23.31 -6.55 25.15
N HIS A 88 -24.14 -6.24 24.16
CA HIS A 88 -24.89 -4.98 24.15
C HIS A 88 -25.76 -4.84 25.41
N PRO A 89 -25.78 -3.66 26.09
CA PRO A 89 -26.46 -3.48 27.36
C PRO A 89 -27.95 -3.86 27.38
N LYS A 90 -28.62 -3.80 26.22
CA LYS A 90 -30.05 -4.18 26.09
C LYS A 90 -30.37 -5.61 26.57
N TRP A 91 -29.38 -6.50 26.59
CA TRP A 91 -29.55 -7.89 27.00
C TRP A 91 -29.42 -8.11 28.51
N GLY A 92 -28.95 -7.11 29.26
CA GLY A 92 -28.73 -7.24 30.70
C GLY A 92 -27.83 -8.44 31.05
N ASN A 93 -28.32 -9.31 31.94
CA ASN A 93 -27.58 -10.48 32.42
C ASN A 93 -27.63 -11.67 31.45
N GLN A 94 -28.65 -11.77 30.61
CA GLN A 94 -28.83 -12.89 29.69
C GLN A 94 -28.34 -12.50 28.29
N LYS A 95 -27.05 -12.70 28.06
CA LYS A 95 -26.39 -12.34 26.81
C LYS A 95 -26.50 -13.46 25.77
N PRO A 96 -27.20 -13.25 24.64
CA PRO A 96 -27.37 -14.29 23.63
C PRO A 96 -26.12 -14.42 22.74
N PRO A 97 -25.94 -15.56 22.04
CA PRO A 97 -24.95 -15.67 20.96
C PRO A 97 -25.18 -14.62 19.88
N CYS A 98 -24.12 -13.96 19.42
CA CYS A 98 -24.23 -12.87 18.44
C CYS A 98 -24.87 -13.37 17.12
N LYS A 99 -24.42 -14.52 16.62
CA LYS A 99 -24.98 -15.18 15.42
C LYS A 99 -26.48 -15.46 15.51
N ALA A 100 -27.03 -15.67 16.71
CA ALA A 100 -28.44 -15.96 16.88
C ALA A 100 -29.31 -14.70 16.71
N VAL A 101 -28.80 -13.55 17.12
CA VAL A 101 -29.57 -12.30 17.19
C VAL A 101 -29.19 -11.25 16.16
N ILE A 102 -28.05 -11.41 15.48
CA ILE A 102 -27.55 -10.42 14.52
C ILE A 102 -28.61 -10.10 13.47
N SER A 103 -28.79 -8.81 13.24
CA SER A 103 -29.69 -8.24 12.25
C SER A 103 -29.00 -7.01 11.70
N LEU A 104 -28.97 -6.90 10.37
CA LEU A 104 -28.24 -5.88 9.64
C LEU A 104 -29.21 -4.93 8.94
N GLY A 105 -28.78 -3.69 8.75
CA GLY A 105 -29.43 -2.78 7.79
C GLY A 105 -28.72 -2.80 6.44
N GLU A 106 -28.63 -1.63 5.80
CA GLU A 106 -28.01 -1.51 4.48
C GLU A 106 -26.54 -1.09 4.56
N TRP A 107 -25.74 -1.57 3.61
CA TRP A 107 -24.36 -1.13 3.45
C TRP A 107 -24.26 0.36 3.14
N LYS A 108 -23.20 1.00 3.64
CA LYS A 108 -22.84 2.40 3.41
C LYS A 108 -21.40 2.48 2.95
N ASN A 109 -21.04 3.58 2.27
CA ASN A 109 -19.66 3.86 1.83
C ASN A 109 -19.06 2.75 0.94
N PHE A 110 -19.88 2.10 0.12
CA PHE A 110 -19.46 1.13 -0.90
C PHE A 110 -18.99 1.85 -2.17
N SER A 111 -18.39 1.09 -3.10
CA SER A 111 -17.92 1.62 -4.39
C SER A 111 -19.07 1.78 -5.39
N GLU A 112 -18.95 2.70 -6.35
CA GLU A 112 -19.84 2.75 -7.52
C GLU A 112 -19.57 1.60 -8.51
N THR A 113 -18.44 0.91 -8.37
CA THR A 113 -18.09 -0.26 -9.18
C THR A 113 -19.11 -1.38 -9.01
N ILE A 114 -19.67 -1.85 -10.12
CA ILE A 114 -20.63 -2.95 -10.17
C ILE A 114 -19.90 -4.26 -10.47
N ILE A 115 -20.16 -5.28 -9.65
CA ILE A 115 -19.66 -6.64 -9.79
C ILE A 115 -20.85 -7.57 -9.90
N GLY A 116 -20.97 -8.23 -11.05
CA GLY A 116 -22.21 -8.94 -11.39
C GLY A 116 -23.37 -7.94 -11.41
N ASN A 117 -24.27 -8.03 -10.44
CA ASN A 117 -25.44 -7.14 -10.33
C ASN A 117 -25.39 -6.19 -9.12
N HIS A 118 -24.32 -6.23 -8.32
CA HIS A 118 -24.25 -5.52 -7.05
C HIS A 118 -23.03 -4.60 -6.96
N GLN A 119 -23.14 -3.50 -6.23
CA GLN A 119 -22.00 -2.63 -5.94
C GLN A 119 -20.95 -3.33 -5.05
N ALA A 120 -19.68 -3.11 -5.36
CA ALA A 120 -18.55 -3.69 -4.65
C ALA A 120 -18.34 -3.04 -3.27
N LEU A 121 -18.01 -3.86 -2.27
CA LEU A 121 -17.62 -3.37 -0.95
C LEU A 121 -16.14 -2.95 -0.91
N LEU A 122 -15.88 -1.92 -0.12
CA LEU A 122 -14.55 -1.40 0.22
C LEU A 122 -14.27 -1.63 1.71
N VAL A 123 -13.02 -1.55 2.13
CA VAL A 123 -12.69 -1.65 3.57
C VAL A 123 -13.37 -0.56 4.39
N LYS A 124 -13.52 0.65 3.86
CA LYS A 124 -14.29 1.74 4.49
C LYS A 124 -15.80 1.51 4.54
N SER A 125 -16.31 0.48 3.86
CA SER A 125 -17.74 0.18 3.88
C SER A 125 -18.18 -0.28 5.26
N THR A 126 -19.36 0.18 5.67
CA THR A 126 -19.95 -0.16 6.97
C THR A 126 -21.37 -0.65 6.81
N ILE A 127 -21.84 -1.45 7.76
CA ILE A 127 -23.23 -1.92 7.81
C ILE A 127 -23.76 -1.85 9.24
N PRO A 128 -24.91 -1.20 9.49
CA PRO A 128 -25.44 -1.07 10.84
C PRO A 128 -25.89 -2.42 11.37
N CYS A 129 -25.51 -2.73 12.61
CA CYS A 129 -26.11 -3.80 13.38
C CYS A 129 -27.36 -3.26 14.08
N MET A 130 -28.54 -3.67 13.64
CA MET A 130 -29.84 -3.22 14.18
C MET A 130 -30.06 -3.64 15.63
N ILE A 131 -29.22 -4.55 16.15
CA ILE A 131 -29.24 -4.96 17.54
C ILE A 131 -28.56 -3.95 18.46
N SER A 132 -27.41 -3.40 18.04
CA SER A 132 -26.63 -2.45 18.84
C SER A 132 -26.77 -1.00 18.41
N GLY A 133 -27.32 -0.73 17.22
CA GLY A 133 -27.36 0.61 16.64
C GLY A 133 -25.99 1.15 16.17
N GLU A 134 -24.95 0.31 16.22
CA GLU A 134 -23.60 0.66 15.80
C GLU A 134 -23.27 -0.01 14.46
N ASP A 135 -22.48 0.70 13.65
CA ASP A 135 -21.97 0.21 12.39
C ASP A 135 -20.87 -0.84 12.61
N LEU A 136 -21.04 -2.01 11.97
CA LEU A 136 -19.98 -2.99 11.79
C LEU A 136 -18.98 -2.46 10.76
N LYS A 137 -17.69 -2.64 11.04
CA LYS A 137 -16.60 -2.12 10.20
C LYS A 137 -15.82 -3.26 9.57
N ILE A 138 -15.48 -3.12 8.30
CA ILE A 138 -14.49 -4.00 7.70
C ILE A 138 -13.10 -3.50 8.12
N VAL A 139 -12.29 -4.38 8.67
CA VAL A 139 -10.94 -4.04 9.19
C VAL A 139 -9.83 -4.77 8.44
N HIS A 140 -10.19 -5.60 7.47
CA HIS A 140 -9.26 -6.28 6.58
C HIS A 140 -10.00 -6.69 5.29
N SER A 141 -9.40 -6.40 4.13
CA SER A 141 -10.01 -6.65 2.82
C SER A 141 -10.16 -8.13 2.47
N GLY A 142 -9.32 -9.00 3.04
CA GLY A 142 -9.26 -10.42 2.68
C GLY A 142 -8.36 -10.70 1.48
N GLN A 143 -7.89 -9.65 0.81
CA GLN A 143 -6.87 -9.71 -0.22
C GLN A 143 -5.55 -10.23 0.38
N THR A 144 -4.80 -10.96 -0.43
CA THR A 144 -3.46 -11.39 -0.09
C THR A 144 -2.49 -10.51 -0.86
N ALA A 145 -1.63 -9.77 -0.17
CA ALA A 145 -0.44 -9.23 -0.80
C ALA A 145 0.61 -10.34 -0.86
N THR A 146 0.67 -11.05 -1.97
CA THR A 146 1.89 -11.78 -2.31
C THR A 146 2.89 -10.74 -2.77
N LEU A 147 4.01 -10.60 -2.05
CA LEU A 147 5.23 -10.08 -2.66
C LEU A 147 5.55 -11.09 -3.76
N GLU A 148 5.07 -10.84 -4.98
CA GLU A 148 5.59 -11.56 -6.13
C GLU A 148 7.11 -11.47 -6.03
N GLN A 149 7.79 -12.59 -6.23
CA GLN A 149 9.22 -12.57 -6.46
C GLN A 149 9.41 -11.65 -7.66
N ILE A 150 9.71 -10.37 -7.40
CA ILE A 150 9.91 -9.35 -8.42
C ILE A 150 10.85 -10.01 -9.41
N ASN A 151 10.38 -10.18 -10.66
CA ASN A 151 11.20 -10.77 -11.70
C ASN A 151 12.54 -10.01 -11.63
N PRO A 152 13.70 -10.67 -11.53
CA PRO A 152 14.98 -9.96 -11.43
C PRO A 152 15.16 -8.92 -12.56
N LEU A 153 14.49 -9.12 -13.70
CA LEU A 153 14.41 -8.17 -14.80
C LEU A 153 13.69 -6.86 -14.45
N ASP A 154 12.70 -6.89 -13.57
CA ASP A 154 11.94 -5.71 -13.06
C ASP A 154 12.71 -4.93 -12.00
N ARG A 155 13.80 -5.48 -11.44
CA ARG A 155 14.75 -4.71 -10.61
C ARG A 155 15.83 -4.00 -11.44
N ARG A 156 15.89 -4.25 -12.75
CA ARG A 156 16.91 -3.60 -13.57
C ARG A 156 16.60 -2.13 -13.67
N LYS A 157 17.65 -1.33 -13.53
CA LYS A 157 17.63 0.08 -13.85
C LYS A 157 17.53 0.22 -15.36
N VAL A 158 16.42 0.79 -15.82
CA VAL A 158 16.17 1.04 -17.24
C VAL A 158 16.13 2.54 -17.44
N LEU A 159 16.95 3.03 -18.37
CA LEU A 159 16.91 4.43 -18.82
C LEU A 159 15.53 4.70 -19.44
N ILE A 160 14.79 5.63 -18.87
CA ILE A 160 13.50 6.10 -19.38
C ILE A 160 13.74 7.23 -20.37
N ASP A 161 14.48 8.26 -19.95
CA ASP A 161 14.77 9.43 -20.77
C ASP A 161 16.06 10.13 -20.33
N ALA A 162 16.61 10.94 -21.22
CA ALA A 162 17.71 11.85 -20.94
C ALA A 162 17.55 13.13 -21.77
N TYR A 163 17.52 14.27 -21.08
CA TYR A 163 17.28 15.59 -21.70
C TYR A 163 18.05 16.70 -20.98
N TRP A 164 18.10 17.87 -21.60
CA TRP A 164 18.61 19.10 -21.00
C TRP A 164 17.64 20.25 -21.27
N LEU A 165 17.77 21.34 -20.51
CA LEU A 165 16.88 22.49 -20.62
C LEU A 165 17.58 23.64 -21.35
N ASP A 166 16.97 24.14 -22.42
CA ASP A 166 17.30 25.42 -23.06
C ASP A 166 16.24 26.45 -22.67
N GLY A 167 16.50 27.17 -21.57
CA GLY A 167 15.47 27.96 -20.90
C GLY A 167 14.40 27.05 -20.28
N GLU A 168 13.16 27.14 -20.77
CA GLU A 168 12.03 26.31 -20.33
C GLU A 168 11.79 25.10 -21.26
N GLU A 169 12.54 24.97 -22.36
CA GLU A 169 12.33 23.91 -23.35
C GLU A 169 13.23 22.69 -23.08
N GLU A 170 12.64 21.49 -23.14
CA GLU A 170 13.38 20.23 -23.10
C GLU A 170 14.01 19.89 -24.46
N ARG A 171 15.30 19.62 -24.45
CA ARG A 171 16.13 19.32 -25.63
C ARG A 171 16.87 18.00 -25.47
N ARG A 172 17.15 17.34 -26.60
CA ARG A 172 17.83 16.02 -26.68
C ARG A 172 19.01 16.03 -27.64
N ASP A 173 19.10 17.04 -28.50
CA ASP A 173 20.25 17.35 -29.33
C ASP A 173 21.42 17.85 -28.48
N LEU A 174 22.63 17.36 -28.75
CA LEU A 174 23.83 17.73 -28.00
C LEU A 174 24.84 18.43 -28.91
N TYR A 175 25.43 19.50 -28.40
CA TYR A 175 26.46 20.27 -29.10
C TYR A 175 27.84 19.99 -28.51
N VAL A 176 28.82 19.85 -29.38
CA VAL A 176 30.20 19.53 -28.99
C VAL A 176 30.81 20.70 -28.22
N ASN A 177 31.51 20.39 -27.13
CA ASN A 177 32.19 21.35 -26.26
C ASN A 177 31.26 22.39 -25.61
N THR A 178 29.94 22.15 -25.60
CA THR A 178 28.98 22.98 -24.88
C THR A 178 28.63 22.31 -23.56
N PRO A 179 28.94 22.94 -22.41
CA PRO A 179 28.51 22.43 -21.11
C PRO A 179 27.01 22.61 -20.93
N ILE A 180 26.34 21.53 -20.53
CA ILE A 180 24.92 21.50 -20.21
C ILE A 180 24.68 20.82 -18.86
N THR A 181 23.51 21.04 -18.29
CA THR A 181 23.00 20.21 -17.19
C THR A 181 22.12 19.12 -17.80
N LEU A 182 22.53 17.87 -17.64
CA LEU A 182 21.80 16.71 -18.15
C LEU A 182 20.92 16.13 -17.04
N TYR A 183 19.64 15.96 -17.34
CA TYR A 183 18.67 15.28 -16.51
C TYR A 183 18.45 13.88 -17.06
N VAL A 184 18.61 12.87 -16.22
CA VAL A 184 18.48 11.46 -16.61
C VAL A 184 17.46 10.78 -15.71
N GLN A 185 16.46 10.17 -16.34
CA GLN A 185 15.39 9.46 -15.67
C GLN A 185 15.59 7.95 -15.84
N ILE A 186 15.58 7.21 -14.73
CA ILE A 186 15.79 5.75 -14.72
C ILE A 186 14.76 5.10 -13.80
N THR A 187 14.32 3.88 -14.11
CA THR A 187 13.50 3.09 -13.19
C THR A 187 14.32 2.53 -12.01
N ASN A 188 13.64 2.18 -10.91
CA ASN A 188 14.23 1.42 -9.79
C ASN A 188 15.44 2.12 -9.15
N MET A 189 15.33 3.42 -8.91
CA MET A 189 16.35 4.23 -8.25
C MET A 189 16.05 4.41 -6.76
N GLU A 190 17.11 4.51 -5.96
CA GLU A 190 17.01 4.90 -4.55
C GLU A 190 17.53 6.34 -4.39
N ILE A 191 16.81 7.17 -3.63
CA ILE A 191 17.21 8.56 -3.38
C ILE A 191 18.59 8.58 -2.73
N GLY A 192 19.49 9.44 -3.22
CA GLY A 192 20.88 9.53 -2.76
C GLY A 192 21.82 8.45 -3.32
N GLU A 193 21.31 7.54 -4.15
CA GLU A 193 22.13 6.54 -4.81
C GLU A 193 23.09 7.17 -5.83
N ARG A 194 24.32 6.66 -5.89
CA ARG A 194 25.35 7.09 -6.84
C ARG A 194 25.37 6.16 -8.04
N ILE A 195 24.99 6.66 -9.21
CA ILE A 195 24.87 5.85 -10.43
C ILE A 195 25.95 6.27 -11.43
N PRO A 196 26.85 5.36 -11.83
CA PRO A 196 27.78 5.61 -12.94
C PRO A 196 27.03 5.51 -14.27
N LEU A 197 27.07 6.57 -15.07
CA LEU A 197 26.47 6.66 -16.39
C LEU A 197 27.58 6.80 -17.43
N THR A 198 27.69 5.80 -18.31
CA THR A 198 28.68 5.79 -19.40
C THR A 198 27.99 6.16 -20.70
N PHE A 199 28.49 7.20 -21.35
CA PHE A 199 27.97 7.71 -22.62
C PHE A 199 28.87 7.23 -23.75
N THR A 200 28.27 6.59 -24.75
CA THR A 200 28.98 6.05 -25.91
C THR A 200 28.37 6.59 -27.20
N ASP A 201 29.24 6.92 -28.16
CA ASP A 201 28.83 7.24 -29.52
C ASP A 201 28.50 5.95 -30.26
N LYS A 202 27.22 5.77 -30.62
CA LYS A 202 26.78 4.60 -31.39
C LYS A 202 27.12 4.69 -32.88
N ASP A 203 27.39 5.88 -33.40
CA ASP A 203 27.26 6.14 -34.84
C ASP A 203 28.56 6.43 -35.59
N ASN A 204 29.73 6.62 -34.96
CA ASN A 204 31.03 6.60 -35.69
C ASN A 204 32.30 6.65 -34.81
N GLY A 205 32.21 6.58 -33.48
CA GLY A 205 33.38 6.72 -32.60
C GLY A 205 34.05 8.10 -32.68
N LYS A 206 33.28 9.13 -33.06
CA LYS A 206 33.70 10.53 -33.19
C LYS A 206 33.82 11.24 -31.85
N TYR A 207 33.15 10.72 -30.82
CA TYR A 207 33.13 11.32 -29.48
C TYR A 207 33.87 10.46 -28.47
N GLU A 208 34.45 11.12 -27.46
CA GLU A 208 35.12 10.42 -26.36
C GLU A 208 34.09 9.68 -25.49
N MET A 209 34.42 8.45 -25.09
CA MET A 209 33.67 7.77 -24.05
C MET A 209 33.94 8.45 -22.71
N VAL A 210 32.88 8.93 -22.06
CA VAL A 210 32.98 9.57 -20.75
C VAL A 210 32.01 8.92 -19.80
N THR A 211 32.46 8.69 -18.58
CA THR A 211 31.62 8.23 -17.47
C THR A 211 31.43 9.37 -16.49
N TYR A 212 30.17 9.66 -16.19
CA TYR A 212 29.76 10.61 -15.16
C TYR A 212 29.15 9.84 -13.99
N ILE A 213 29.33 10.35 -12.78
CA ILE A 213 28.64 9.83 -11.59
C ILE A 213 27.52 10.81 -11.26
N GLY A 214 26.29 10.37 -11.45
CA GLY A 214 25.12 11.12 -11.04
C GLY A 214 24.64 10.68 -9.65
N ILE A 215 23.95 11.58 -8.95
CA ILE A 215 23.27 11.29 -7.69
C ILE A 215 21.77 11.43 -7.93
N VAL A 216 20.99 10.46 -7.46
CA VAL A 216 19.54 10.49 -7.54
C VAL A 216 18.99 11.54 -6.57
N GLY A 217 18.33 12.57 -7.12
CA GLY A 217 17.65 13.62 -6.37
C GLY A 217 16.33 13.16 -5.74
N GLU A 218 15.75 14.01 -4.89
CA GLU A 218 14.46 13.75 -4.25
C GLU A 218 13.29 13.68 -5.26
N ASP A 219 13.46 14.32 -6.41
CA ASP A 219 12.55 14.27 -7.56
C ASP A 219 12.67 12.99 -8.38
N SER A 220 13.50 12.03 -7.96
CA SER A 220 13.83 10.81 -8.71
C SER A 220 14.43 11.11 -10.09
N LEU A 221 15.16 12.21 -10.22
CA LEU A 221 15.99 12.51 -11.39
C LEU A 221 17.47 12.44 -11.02
N ILE A 222 18.28 12.01 -11.97
CA ILE A 222 19.73 12.13 -11.87
C ILE A 222 20.14 13.41 -12.58
N THR A 223 20.77 14.32 -11.87
CA THR A 223 21.28 15.58 -12.43
C THR A 223 22.80 15.51 -12.58
N ILE A 224 23.28 15.70 -13.81
CA ILE A 224 24.71 15.78 -14.14
C ILE A 224 25.02 17.22 -14.56
N ASN A 225 25.64 17.96 -13.64
CA ASN A 225 26.09 19.32 -13.92
C ASN A 225 27.33 19.31 -14.80
N ASN A 226 27.44 20.28 -15.72
CA ASN A 226 28.59 20.45 -16.63
C ASN A 226 28.89 19.18 -17.46
N PHE A 227 27.85 18.50 -17.93
CA PHE A 227 27.99 17.46 -18.94
C PHE A 227 28.48 18.10 -20.24
N ILE A 228 29.52 17.53 -20.85
CA ILE A 228 30.13 18.04 -22.08
C ILE A 228 30.37 16.88 -23.02
N LEU A 229 29.80 16.96 -24.22
CA LEU A 229 30.15 16.06 -25.32
C LEU A 229 31.48 16.51 -25.92
N LYS A 230 32.53 15.69 -25.81
CA LYS A 230 33.86 15.99 -26.38
C LYS A 230 34.05 15.25 -27.70
N ALA A 231 34.53 15.98 -28.71
CA ALA A 231 35.06 15.36 -29.92
C ALA A 231 36.40 14.68 -29.61
N LYS A 232 36.62 13.54 -30.26
CA LYS A 232 37.86 12.78 -30.24
C LYS A 232 38.93 13.42 -31.15
#